data_AF-A0A8H5ERP8-F1
#
_entry.id   AF-A0A8H5ERP8-F1
#
_cell.length_a   1.000
_cell.length_b   1.000
_cell.length_c   1.000
_cell.angle_alpha   90.00
_cell.angle_beta   90.00
_cell.angle_gamma   90.00
#
_symmetry.space_group_name_H-M   'P 1'
#
loop_
_entity.id
_entity.type
_entity.pdbx_description
1 polymer ?
#
loop_
_entity_poly.entity_id
_entity_poly.type
_entity_poly.pdbx_seq_one_letter_code
_entity_poly.pdbx_strand_id
1 'polypeptide(L)'
;MSEARQYGELATQLVMESRRSTQTDTLIKYNDALVRSIIREQRDLEKAIDALTVEGRGPPPALLIIQTAINRNKRCLLAYHSHRVDRLRDMYWAVGGALPHILSNQDIRSKLSPHEVDYLRQYNSSVMEFRSEFSHELDITASITHPPKDLHVLVHVVRDCGVIQTELGSIDFRKGQRFMVRRADIEHLIVQGYLEEVQ
;
A
#
# COMPACT_ATOMS: atom_id res chain seq x y z
N MET A 1 35.30 -14.98 19.95
CA MET A 1 35.38 -13.64 19.35
C MET A 1 33.98 -13.05 19.39
N SER A 2 33.73 -12.07 20.26
CA SER A 2 32.44 -11.37 20.27
C SER A 2 32.39 -10.54 19.00
N GLU A 3 31.52 -10.87 18.04
CA GLU A 3 31.21 -9.95 16.95
C GLU A 3 30.80 -8.62 17.59
N ALA A 4 31.50 -7.55 17.23
CA ALA A 4 31.12 -6.19 17.60
C ALA A 4 29.82 -5.86 16.85
N ARG A 5 28.69 -6.26 17.44
CA ARG A 5 27.37 -6.11 16.82
C ARG A 5 27.00 -4.63 16.81
N GLN A 6 27.11 -3.99 15.64
CA GLN A 6 26.73 -2.60 15.48
C GLN A 6 25.21 -2.47 15.53
N TYR A 7 24.68 -1.81 16.56
CA TYR A 7 23.24 -1.59 16.71
C TYR A 7 22.68 -0.69 15.60
N GLY A 8 21.49 -1.01 15.11
CA GLY A 8 20.76 -0.20 14.12
C GLY A 8 21.21 -0.33 12.66
N GLU A 9 22.13 -1.24 12.35
CA GLU A 9 22.49 -1.57 10.96
C GLU A 9 21.30 -2.21 10.22
N LEU A 10 20.65 -3.19 10.83
CA LEU A 10 19.46 -3.87 10.29
C LEU A 10 18.33 -2.88 9.98
N ALA A 11 18.13 -1.92 10.88
CA ALA A 11 17.14 -0.86 10.71
C ALA A 11 17.48 0.07 9.53
N THR A 12 18.77 0.31 9.26
CA THR A 12 19.21 1.10 8.11
C THR A 12 18.99 0.34 6.80
N GLN A 13 19.27 -0.96 6.78
CA GLN A 13 18.98 -1.82 5.62
C GLN A 13 17.48 -1.80 5.26
N LEU A 14 16.59 -1.83 6.25
CA LEU A 14 15.14 -1.77 6.04
C LEU A 14 14.69 -0.45 5.39
N VAL A 15 15.24 0.68 5.82
CA VAL A 15 14.91 1.99 5.23
C VAL A 15 15.48 2.13 3.81
N MET A 16 16.65 1.55 3.55
CA MET A 16 17.21 1.50 2.19
C MET A 16 16.34 0.70 1.23
N GLU A 17 15.68 -0.37 1.71
CA GLU A 17 14.69 -1.11 0.93
C GLU A 17 13.49 -0.23 0.55
N SER A 18 12.95 0.56 1.49
CA SER A 18 11.89 1.55 1.20
C SER A 18 12.35 2.56 0.15
N ARG A 19 13.56 3.12 0.32
CA ARG A 19 14.12 4.09 -0.65
C ARG A 19 14.24 3.47 -2.05
N ARG A 20 14.68 2.22 -2.15
CA ARG A 20 14.74 1.49 -3.43
C ARG A 20 13.36 1.33 -4.03
N SER A 21 12.36 0.94 -3.24
CA SER A 21 10.96 0.84 -3.68
C SER A 21 10.44 2.15 -4.23
N THR A 22 10.81 3.29 -3.63
CA THR A 22 10.46 4.61 -4.16
C THR A 22 11.13 4.89 -5.51
N GLN A 23 12.41 4.54 -5.66
CA GLN A 23 13.17 4.79 -6.88
C GLN A 23 12.71 3.91 -8.07
N THR A 24 12.33 2.67 -7.79
CA THR A 24 11.88 1.72 -8.82
C THR A 24 10.37 1.80 -9.07
N ASP A 25 9.69 2.72 -8.39
CA ASP A 25 8.23 2.91 -8.40
C ASP A 25 7.43 1.61 -8.32
N THR A 26 7.92 0.66 -7.52
CA THR A 26 7.37 -0.69 -7.45
C THR A 26 7.25 -1.13 -6.00
N LEU A 27 6.14 -1.81 -5.71
CA LEU A 27 5.94 -2.43 -4.41
C LEU A 27 6.92 -3.59 -4.23
N ILE A 28 7.84 -3.44 -3.27
CA ILE A 28 8.74 -4.51 -2.82
C ILE A 28 7.98 -5.38 -1.81
N LYS A 29 8.29 -6.68 -1.78
CA LYS A 29 7.71 -7.64 -0.84
C LYS A 29 7.98 -7.23 0.61
N TYR A 30 6.96 -7.34 1.46
CA TYR A 30 7.10 -7.09 2.89
C TYR A 30 8.20 -7.97 3.52
N ASN A 31 9.15 -7.35 4.20
CA ASN A 31 10.31 -8.02 4.76
C ASN A 31 10.08 -8.43 6.22
N ASP A 32 9.26 -9.47 6.42
CA ASP A 32 8.89 -9.96 7.75
C ASP A 32 10.09 -10.45 8.56
N ALA A 33 11.08 -11.07 7.89
CA ALA A 33 12.28 -11.57 8.55
C ALA A 33 13.12 -10.43 9.16
N LEU A 34 13.35 -9.35 8.41
CA LEU A 34 14.13 -8.20 8.87
C LEU A 34 13.39 -7.40 9.95
N VAL A 35 12.06 -7.24 9.81
CA VAL A 35 11.25 -6.60 10.86
C VAL A 35 11.34 -7.40 12.17
N ARG A 36 11.20 -8.73 12.10
CA ARG A 36 11.33 -9.58 13.30
C ARG A 36 12.73 -9.54 13.92
N SER A 37 13.79 -9.47 13.12
CA SER A 37 15.15 -9.39 13.66
C SER A 37 15.39 -8.06 14.39
N ILE A 38 14.91 -6.94 13.85
CA ILE A 38 14.97 -5.63 14.52
C ILE A 38 14.15 -5.63 15.82
N ILE A 39 12.97 -6.25 15.84
CA ILE A 39 12.15 -6.37 17.06
C ILE A 39 12.87 -7.21 18.13
N ARG A 40 13.55 -8.30 17.73
CA ARG A 40 14.36 -9.10 18.67
C ARG A 40 15.53 -8.28 19.22
N GLU A 41 16.26 -7.57 18.36
CA GLU A 41 17.33 -6.65 18.77
C GLU A 41 16.81 -5.61 19.78
N GLN A 42 15.64 -5.02 19.53
CA GLN A 42 15.03 -4.06 20.46
C GLN A 42 14.74 -4.69 21.83
N ARG A 43 14.18 -5.91 21.86
CA ARG A 43 13.93 -6.64 23.13
C ARG A 43 15.22 -6.96 23.88
N ASP A 44 16.29 -7.29 23.18
CA ASP A 44 17.59 -7.55 23.78
C ASP A 44 18.19 -6.27 24.37
N LEU A 45 18.03 -5.13 23.69
CA LEU A 45 18.41 -3.81 24.21
C LEU A 45 17.58 -3.40 25.44
N GLU A 46 16.27 -3.67 25.45
CA GLU A 46 15.39 -3.41 26.60
C GLU A 46 15.83 -4.23 27.82
N LYS A 47 16.14 -5.53 27.66
CA LYS A 47 16.70 -6.35 28.75
C LYS A 47 18.05 -5.83 29.27
N ALA A 48 18.88 -5.27 28.38
CA ALA A 48 20.16 -4.68 28.77
C ALA A 48 19.98 -3.40 29.59
N ILE A 49 18.91 -2.61 29.34
CA ILE A 49 18.53 -1.49 30.18
C ILE A 49 18.19 -1.97 31.59
N ASP A 50 17.33 -2.99 31.71
CA ASP A 50 16.90 -3.52 33.01
C ASP A 50 18.11 -4.01 33.84
N ALA A 51 19.08 -4.66 33.20
CA ALA A 51 20.32 -5.11 33.86
C ALA A 51 21.25 -3.96 34.32
N LEU A 52 21.22 -2.81 33.64
CA LEU A 52 22.03 -1.64 33.97
C LEU A 52 21.39 -0.72 35.01
N THR A 53 20.09 -0.86 35.24
CA THR A 53 19.33 0.01 36.13
C THR A 53 19.52 -0.47 37.56
N VAL A 54 20.53 0.07 38.23
CA VAL A 54 20.84 -0.24 39.64
C VAL A 54 20.23 0.83 40.55
N GLU A 55 19.41 0.41 41.50
CA GLU A 55 18.80 1.31 42.49
C GLU A 55 19.88 2.07 43.29
N GLY A 56 19.73 3.40 43.38
CA GLY A 56 20.58 4.25 44.24
C GLY A 56 21.83 4.85 43.60
N ARG A 57 22.10 4.63 42.30
CA ARG A 57 23.17 5.33 41.54
C ARG A 57 22.59 6.21 40.43
N GLY A 58 23.27 7.31 40.12
CA GLY A 58 22.91 8.15 38.97
C GLY A 58 22.97 7.35 37.66
N PRO A 59 22.18 7.73 36.63
CA PRO A 59 22.04 6.92 35.42
C PRO A 59 23.40 6.79 34.69
N PRO A 60 23.82 5.56 34.34
CA PRO A 60 25.09 5.35 33.65
C PRO A 60 25.02 5.92 32.22
N PRO A 61 26.12 6.51 31.68
CA PRO A 61 26.15 7.02 30.29
C PRO A 61 25.80 5.98 29.23
N ALA A 62 26.07 4.70 29.51
CA ALA A 62 25.69 3.58 28.64
C ALA A 62 24.17 3.48 28.40
N LEU A 63 23.34 3.93 29.35
CA LEU A 63 21.89 3.96 29.20
C LEU A 63 21.46 4.89 28.05
N LEU A 64 22.14 6.03 27.89
CA LEU A 64 21.86 6.97 26.79
C LEU A 64 22.15 6.32 25.43
N ILE A 65 23.25 5.58 25.32
CA ILE A 65 23.61 4.88 24.07
C ILE A 65 22.51 3.87 23.71
N ILE A 66 22.09 3.03 24.66
CA ILE A 66 21.04 2.02 24.43
C ILE A 66 19.70 2.69 24.07
N GLN A 67 19.32 3.75 24.80
CA GLN A 67 18.09 4.49 24.53
C GLN A 67 18.10 5.12 23.12
N THR A 68 19.22 5.72 22.70
CA THR A 68 19.34 6.27 21.35
C THR A 68 19.25 5.19 20.26
N ALA A 69 19.81 4.00 20.50
CA ALA A 69 19.69 2.86 19.60
C ALA A 69 18.25 2.35 19.47
N ILE A 70 17.52 2.21 20.59
CA ILE A 70 16.09 1.85 20.58
C ILE A 70 15.27 2.88 19.80
N ASN A 71 15.49 4.17 20.07
CA ASN A 71 14.79 5.25 19.37
C ASN A 71 15.10 5.25 17.86
N ARG A 72 16.33 4.91 17.49
CA ARG A 72 16.73 4.75 16.08
C ARG A 72 15.97 3.60 15.42
N ASN A 73 15.94 2.43 16.04
CA ASN A 73 15.21 1.26 15.53
C ASN A 73 13.72 1.54 15.38
N LYS A 74 13.08 2.13 16.40
CA LYS A 74 11.67 2.55 16.35
C LYS A 74 11.40 3.51 15.19
N ARG A 75 12.22 4.54 15.03
CA ARG A 75 12.07 5.53 13.94
C ARG A 75 12.16 4.87 12.56
N CYS A 76 13.13 3.98 12.36
CA CYS A 76 13.29 3.27 11.09
C CYS A 76 12.12 2.33 10.79
N LEU A 77 11.63 1.58 11.79
CA LEU A 77 10.46 0.71 11.65
C LEU A 77 9.22 1.52 11.26
N LEU A 78 8.93 2.60 11.99
CA LEU A 78 7.80 3.48 11.69
C LEU A 78 7.91 4.11 10.30
N ALA A 79 9.11 4.54 9.89
CA ALA A 79 9.33 5.09 8.56
C ALA A 79 9.09 4.04 7.46
N TYR A 80 9.54 2.79 7.67
CA TYR A 80 9.27 1.69 6.74
C TYR A 80 7.78 1.43 6.59
N HIS A 81 7.05 1.30 7.70
CA HIS A 81 5.61 1.05 7.68
C HIS A 81 4.81 2.23 7.12
N SER A 82 5.17 3.47 7.45
CA SER A 82 4.54 4.67 6.86
C SER A 82 4.68 4.67 5.35
N HIS A 83 5.91 4.50 4.83
CA HIS A 83 6.15 4.43 3.39
C HIS A 83 5.31 3.33 2.72
N ARG A 84 5.19 2.17 3.36
CA ARG A 84 4.37 1.08 2.82
C ARG A 84 2.89 1.40 2.83
N VAL A 85 2.36 1.94 3.92
CA VAL A 85 0.96 2.38 4.00
C VAL A 85 0.66 3.44 2.94
N ASP A 86 1.56 4.41 2.74
CA ASP A 86 1.42 5.43 1.71
C ASP A 86 1.31 4.78 0.32
N ARG A 87 2.20 3.84 -0.01
CA ARG A 87 2.15 3.08 -1.27
C ARG A 87 0.87 2.26 -1.44
N LEU A 88 0.36 1.66 -0.36
CA LEU A 88 -0.91 0.91 -0.41
C LEU A 88 -2.10 1.84 -0.68
N ARG A 89 -2.11 3.04 -0.08
CA ARG A 89 -3.14 4.05 -0.36
C ARG A 89 -3.05 4.53 -1.80
N ASP A 90 -1.86 4.85 -2.30
CA ASP A 90 -1.67 5.28 -3.69
C ASP A 90 -2.19 4.21 -4.67
N MET A 91 -1.86 2.94 -4.43
CA MET A 91 -2.38 1.81 -5.22
C MET A 91 -3.90 1.68 -5.13
N TYR A 92 -4.47 1.85 -3.93
CA TYR A 92 -5.92 1.79 -3.71
C TYR A 92 -6.67 2.86 -4.50
N TRP A 93 -6.18 4.10 -4.47
CA TRP A 93 -6.77 5.21 -5.21
C TRP A 93 -6.51 5.12 -6.71
N ALA A 94 -5.36 4.61 -7.15
CA ALA A 94 -5.05 4.44 -8.57
C ALA A 94 -6.04 3.52 -9.32
N VAL A 95 -6.70 2.60 -8.61
CA VAL A 95 -7.72 1.69 -9.19
C VAL A 95 -9.17 2.15 -8.92
N GLY A 96 -9.36 3.41 -8.49
CA GLY A 96 -10.68 3.95 -8.17
C GLY A 96 -11.34 3.29 -6.97
N GLY A 97 -10.56 2.90 -5.95
CA GLY A 97 -11.08 2.30 -4.72
C GLY A 97 -11.58 0.86 -4.85
N ALA A 98 -11.32 0.19 -5.98
CA ALA A 98 -11.68 -1.20 -6.25
C ALA A 98 -10.74 -2.20 -5.52
N LEU A 99 -10.97 -2.41 -4.23
CA LEU A 99 -10.19 -3.36 -3.42
C LEU A 99 -10.11 -4.79 -4.02
N PRO A 100 -11.20 -5.38 -4.57
CA PRO A 100 -11.14 -6.72 -5.15
C PRO A 100 -10.13 -6.83 -6.31
N HIS A 101 -9.99 -5.77 -7.11
CA HIS A 101 -9.03 -5.74 -8.21
C HIS A 101 -7.59 -5.90 -7.71
N ILE A 102 -7.22 -5.18 -6.64
CA ILE A 102 -5.89 -5.29 -6.00
C ILE A 102 -5.67 -6.68 -5.40
N LEU A 103 -6.65 -7.20 -4.67
CA LEU A 103 -6.50 -8.47 -3.93
C LEU A 103 -6.57 -9.70 -4.83
N SER A 104 -7.21 -9.60 -6.00
CA SER A 104 -7.27 -10.65 -7.01
C SER A 104 -5.95 -10.81 -7.77
N ASN A 105 -5.13 -9.75 -7.83
CA ASN A 105 -3.83 -9.80 -8.47
C ASN A 105 -2.83 -10.59 -7.59
N GLN A 106 -2.49 -11.80 -8.04
CA GLN A 106 -1.61 -12.72 -7.31
C GLN A 106 -0.20 -12.14 -7.09
N ASP A 107 0.34 -11.38 -8.06
CA ASP A 107 1.68 -10.80 -7.97
C ASP A 107 1.74 -9.77 -6.84
N ILE A 108 0.71 -8.92 -6.74
CA ILE A 108 0.60 -7.94 -5.65
C ILE A 108 0.34 -8.68 -4.33
N ARG A 109 -0.61 -9.62 -4.32
CA ARG A 109 -0.99 -10.34 -3.11
C ARG A 109 0.17 -11.09 -2.46
N SER A 110 1.09 -11.64 -3.26
CA SER A 110 2.29 -12.34 -2.77
C SER A 110 3.32 -11.43 -2.06
N LYS A 111 3.23 -10.11 -2.30
CA LYS A 111 4.14 -9.09 -1.76
C LYS A 111 3.62 -8.45 -0.47
N LEU A 112 2.33 -8.62 -0.17
CA LEU A 112 1.67 -8.05 1.00
C LEU A 112 1.84 -8.96 2.22
N SER A 113 1.98 -8.35 3.39
CA SER A 113 1.79 -9.05 4.66
C SER A 113 0.30 -9.25 4.96
N PRO A 114 -0.06 -10.25 5.80
CA PRO A 114 -1.46 -10.44 6.24
C PRO A 114 -2.03 -9.18 6.91
N HIS A 115 -1.23 -8.50 7.74
CA HIS A 115 -1.63 -7.27 8.41
C HIS A 115 -1.92 -6.11 7.44
N GLU A 116 -1.20 -6.02 6.34
CA GLU A 116 -1.48 -5.01 5.30
C GLU A 116 -2.76 -5.32 4.53
N VAL A 117 -3.09 -6.59 4.34
CA VAL A 117 -4.37 -7.00 3.74
C VAL A 117 -5.53 -6.61 4.65
N ASP A 118 -5.38 -6.83 5.96
CA ASP A 118 -6.39 -6.43 6.94
C ASP A 118 -6.53 -4.90 7.02
N TYR A 119 -5.41 -4.17 6.99
CA TYR A 119 -5.41 -2.71 6.87
C TYR A 119 -6.18 -2.23 5.64
N LEU A 120 -5.92 -2.80 4.45
CA LEU A 120 -6.61 -2.42 3.22
C LEU A 120 -8.12 -2.69 3.29
N ARG A 121 -8.53 -3.80 3.93
CA ARG A 121 -9.95 -4.11 4.14
C ARG A 121 -10.61 -3.07 5.04
N GLN A 122 -9.99 -2.75 6.17
CA GLN A 122 -10.51 -1.73 7.09
C GLN A 122 -10.54 -0.35 6.45
N TYR A 123 -9.47 0.02 5.73
CA TYR A 123 -9.40 1.28 5.00
C TYR A 123 -10.51 1.40 3.95
N ASN A 124 -10.75 0.32 3.19
CA ASN A 124 -11.87 0.27 2.25
C ASN A 124 -13.21 0.44 2.95
N SER A 125 -13.45 -0.22 4.09
CA SER A 125 -14.68 -0.03 4.86
C SER A 125 -14.88 1.42 5.28
N SER A 126 -13.85 2.10 5.81
CA SER A 126 -13.93 3.51 6.19
C SER A 126 -14.16 4.43 4.99
N VAL A 127 -13.53 4.15 3.85
CA VAL A 127 -13.78 4.93 2.62
C VAL A 127 -15.20 4.73 2.11
N MET A 128 -15.74 3.52 2.18
CA MET A 128 -17.12 3.24 1.77
C MET A 128 -18.15 3.90 2.71
N GLU A 129 -17.87 3.91 4.02
CA GLU A 129 -18.66 4.66 5.00
C GLU A 129 -18.70 6.15 4.66
N PHE A 130 -17.53 6.76 4.43
CA PHE A 130 -17.45 8.17 4.04
C PHE A 130 -18.10 8.44 2.67
N ARG A 131 -17.90 7.54 1.69
CA ARG A 131 -18.54 7.62 0.37
C ARG A 131 -20.07 7.62 0.48
N SER A 132 -20.62 6.87 1.42
CA SER A 132 -22.07 6.70 1.54
C SER A 132 -22.80 8.03 1.73
N GLU A 133 -22.18 8.99 2.44
CA GLU A 133 -22.70 10.33 2.70
C GLU A 133 -22.88 11.17 1.42
N PHE A 134 -22.04 10.95 0.41
CA PHE A 134 -22.01 11.73 -0.84
C PHE A 134 -22.62 11.01 -2.04
N SER A 135 -23.20 9.82 -1.83
CA SER A 135 -23.60 8.90 -2.91
C SER A 135 -24.54 9.50 -3.96
N HIS A 136 -25.30 10.54 -3.62
CA HIS A 136 -26.26 11.19 -4.53
C HIS A 136 -25.65 12.33 -5.34
N GLU A 137 -24.50 12.86 -4.93
CA GLU A 137 -23.92 14.09 -5.49
C GLU A 137 -22.58 13.84 -6.18
N LEU A 138 -21.73 13.01 -5.58
CA LEU A 138 -20.35 12.88 -5.99
C LEU A 138 -19.81 11.46 -5.74
N ASP A 139 -19.25 10.85 -6.79
CA ASP A 139 -18.40 9.69 -6.60
C ASP A 139 -16.98 10.14 -6.24
N ILE A 140 -16.65 10.10 -4.95
CA ILE A 140 -15.31 10.42 -4.44
C ILE A 140 -14.23 9.44 -4.89
N THR A 141 -14.60 8.25 -5.38
CA THR A 141 -13.67 7.21 -5.84
C THR A 141 -13.39 7.26 -7.33
N ALA A 142 -14.13 8.10 -8.07
CA ALA A 142 -13.91 8.31 -9.49
C ALA A 142 -12.54 8.96 -9.72
N SER A 143 -11.59 8.17 -10.23
CA SER A 143 -10.23 8.65 -10.54
C SER A 143 -10.22 9.36 -11.90
N ILE A 144 -10.97 10.46 -12.00
CA ILE A 144 -11.06 11.27 -13.22
C ILE A 144 -9.73 12.00 -13.40
N THR A 145 -8.83 11.39 -14.18
CA THR A 145 -7.51 11.96 -14.51
C THR A 145 -7.61 13.04 -15.59
N HIS A 146 -8.59 12.91 -16.48
CA HIS A 146 -8.85 13.85 -17.56
C HIS A 146 -10.33 14.22 -17.60
N PRO A 147 -10.67 15.52 -17.72
CA PRO A 147 -12.05 15.93 -17.83
C PRO A 147 -12.68 15.33 -19.10
N PRO A 148 -13.90 14.79 -19.03
CA PRO A 148 -14.56 14.20 -20.17
C PRO A 148 -14.84 15.25 -21.24
N LYS A 149 -14.38 15.00 -22.48
CA LYS A 149 -14.63 15.87 -23.64
C LYS A 149 -15.95 15.54 -24.32
N ASP A 150 -16.20 14.24 -24.48
CA ASP A 150 -17.36 13.69 -25.18
C ASP A 150 -18.13 12.73 -24.28
N LEU A 151 -19.46 12.65 -24.48
CA LEU A 151 -20.35 11.77 -23.71
C LEU A 151 -20.11 10.28 -24.04
N HIS A 152 -19.80 10.00 -25.31
CA HIS A 152 -19.51 8.67 -25.80
C HIS A 152 -18.05 8.58 -26.21
N VAL A 153 -17.42 7.47 -25.87
CA VAL A 153 -16.01 7.19 -26.16
C VAL A 153 -15.88 5.84 -26.85
N LEU A 154 -14.94 5.78 -27.80
CA LEU A 154 -14.58 4.54 -28.47
C LEU A 154 -13.52 3.84 -27.63
N VAL A 155 -13.82 2.64 -27.16
CA VAL A 155 -12.90 1.85 -26.33
C VAL A 155 -12.53 0.54 -26.98
N HIS A 156 -11.30 0.12 -26.74
CA HIS A 156 -10.76 -1.18 -27.08
C HIS A 156 -10.66 -2.07 -25.84
N VAL A 157 -11.10 -3.31 -25.96
CA VAL A 157 -11.08 -4.27 -24.84
C VAL A 157 -9.71 -4.94 -24.77
N VAL A 158 -8.91 -4.57 -23.75
CA VAL A 158 -7.57 -5.13 -23.52
C VAL A 158 -7.67 -6.48 -22.81
N ARG A 159 -8.60 -6.59 -21.85
CA ARG A 159 -8.84 -7.79 -21.04
C ARG A 159 -10.32 -8.13 -21.09
N ASP A 160 -10.62 -9.41 -21.17
CA ASP A 160 -12.00 -9.90 -21.17
C ASP A 160 -12.67 -9.53 -19.83
N CYS A 161 -13.82 -8.86 -19.92
CA CYS A 161 -14.60 -8.44 -18.75
C CYS A 161 -15.93 -9.20 -18.64
N GLY A 162 -16.25 -10.05 -19.61
CA GLY A 162 -17.56 -10.66 -19.75
C GLY A 162 -18.68 -9.63 -19.91
N VAL A 163 -19.85 -9.98 -19.37
CA VAL A 163 -21.08 -9.20 -19.54
C VAL A 163 -21.19 -8.13 -18.46
N ILE A 164 -21.16 -6.86 -18.86
CA ILE A 164 -21.34 -5.70 -17.99
C ILE A 164 -22.70 -5.07 -18.23
N GLN A 165 -23.36 -4.69 -17.15
CA GLN A 165 -24.64 -3.98 -17.18
C GLN A 165 -24.38 -2.49 -17.32
N THR A 166 -24.78 -1.92 -18.46
CA THR A 166 -24.85 -0.47 -18.68
C THR A 166 -26.30 -0.01 -18.57
N GLU A 167 -26.58 1.28 -18.43
CA GLU A 167 -27.97 1.74 -18.34
C GLU A 167 -28.76 1.48 -19.64
N LEU A 168 -28.07 1.32 -20.77
CA LEU A 168 -28.67 1.02 -22.09
C LEU A 168 -28.83 -0.49 -22.35
N GLY A 169 -28.34 -1.34 -21.45
CA GLY A 169 -28.42 -2.80 -21.56
C GLY A 169 -27.11 -3.52 -21.25
N SER A 170 -27.11 -4.84 -21.37
CA SER A 170 -25.93 -5.66 -21.13
C SER A 170 -25.02 -5.74 -22.35
N ILE A 171 -23.74 -5.41 -22.18
CA ILE A 171 -22.71 -5.49 -23.22
C ILE A 171 -21.71 -6.58 -22.83
N ASP A 172 -21.41 -7.50 -23.76
CA ASP A 172 -20.39 -8.53 -23.59
C ASP A 172 -19.04 -8.02 -24.12
N PHE A 173 -18.11 -7.66 -23.23
CA PHE A 173 -16.81 -7.10 -23.58
C PHE A 173 -15.78 -8.19 -23.82
N ARG A 174 -15.64 -8.62 -25.07
CA ARG A 174 -14.62 -9.60 -25.47
C ARG A 174 -13.31 -8.94 -25.87
N LYS A 175 -12.20 -9.55 -25.46
CA LYS A 175 -10.84 -9.08 -25.76
C LYS A 175 -10.65 -8.84 -27.27
N GLY A 176 -10.09 -7.68 -27.61
CA GLY A 176 -9.77 -7.30 -28.99
C GLY A 176 -10.90 -6.57 -29.73
N GLN A 177 -12.12 -6.55 -29.19
CA GLN A 177 -13.24 -5.84 -29.81
C GLN A 177 -13.20 -4.34 -29.49
N ARG A 178 -13.94 -3.55 -30.27
CA ARG A 178 -14.12 -2.11 -30.06
C ARG A 178 -15.60 -1.81 -29.88
N PHE A 179 -15.90 -0.96 -28.91
CA PHE A 179 -17.26 -0.56 -28.60
C PHE A 179 -17.34 0.95 -28.46
N MET A 180 -18.46 1.52 -28.90
CA MET A 180 -18.80 2.91 -28.63
C MET A 180 -19.80 2.92 -27.48
N VAL A 181 -19.37 3.45 -26.33
CA VAL A 181 -20.14 3.39 -25.07
C VAL A 181 -20.09 4.73 -24.38
N ARG A 182 -21.05 4.99 -23.48
CA ARG A 182 -21.03 6.20 -22.66
C ARG A 182 -19.91 6.10 -21.64
N ARG A 183 -19.16 7.18 -21.47
CA ARG A 183 -17.98 7.21 -20.60
C ARG A 183 -18.31 6.88 -19.15
N ALA A 184 -19.43 7.37 -18.64
CA ALA A 184 -19.86 7.15 -17.26
C ALA A 184 -20.00 5.66 -16.90
N ASP A 185 -20.45 4.82 -17.84
CA ASP A 185 -20.70 3.39 -17.60
C ASP A 185 -19.39 2.58 -17.50
N ILE A 186 -18.29 3.07 -18.08
CA ILE A 186 -17.06 2.30 -18.28
C ILE A 186 -15.81 2.94 -17.68
N GLU A 187 -15.93 4.12 -17.08
CA GLU A 187 -14.78 4.87 -16.54
C GLU A 187 -13.99 4.06 -15.51
N HIS A 188 -14.68 3.34 -14.62
CA HIS A 188 -14.05 2.45 -13.66
C HIS A 188 -13.25 1.30 -14.32
N LEU A 189 -13.66 0.82 -15.49
CA LEU A 189 -12.97 -0.24 -16.24
C LEU A 189 -11.74 0.29 -16.98
N ILE A 190 -11.78 1.53 -17.45
CA ILE A 190 -10.62 2.23 -18.01
C ILE A 190 -9.56 2.39 -16.93
N VAL A 191 -9.95 2.90 -15.74
CA VAL A 191 -9.04 3.09 -14.60
C VAL A 191 -8.40 1.78 -14.14
N GLN A 192 -9.17 0.68 -14.15
CA GLN A 192 -8.68 -0.66 -13.81
C GLN A 192 -7.84 -1.31 -14.93
N GLY A 193 -7.71 -0.68 -16.10
CA GLY A 193 -6.92 -1.17 -17.23
C GLY A 193 -7.53 -2.34 -18.00
N TYR A 194 -8.85 -2.53 -17.92
CA TYR A 194 -9.57 -3.50 -18.73
C TYR A 194 -9.86 -2.98 -20.15
N LEU A 195 -10.14 -1.67 -20.24
CA LEU A 195 -10.48 -0.96 -21.47
C LEU A 195 -9.45 0.15 -21.73
N GLU A 196 -9.18 0.40 -23.00
CA GLU A 196 -8.30 1.49 -23.45
C GLU A 196 -9.07 2.41 -24.40
N GLU A 197 -8.97 3.72 -24.21
CA GLU A 197 -9.59 4.71 -25.10
C GLU A 197 -8.82 4.77 -26.42
N VAL A 198 -9.52 4.56 -27.54
CA VAL A 198 -8.94 4.69 -28.88
C VAL A 198 -9.14 6.14 -29.32
N GLN A 199 -8.04 6.87 -29.50
CA GLN A 199 -8.05 8.24 -30.07
C GLN A 199 -8.50 8.25 -31.53
#